data_AF-A0AAX4L3A4-F1
#
_entry.id   AF-A0AAX4L3A4-F1
#
_cell.length_a   1.000
_cell.length_b   1.000
_cell.length_c   1.000
_cell.angle_alpha   90.00
_cell.angle_beta   90.00
_cell.angle_gamma   90.00
#
_symmetry.space_group_name_H-M   'P 1'
#
loop_
_entity.id
_entity.type
_entity.pdbx_description
1 polymer ?
#
loop_
_entity_poly.entity_id
_entity_poly.type
_entity_poly.pdbx_seq_one_letter_code
_entity_poly.pdbx_strand_id
1 'polypeptide(L)'
;MLLEVTYKFAVPLGIKVLTPLHPGVGQTFSSVDLPVQRDSLGYPIIYSSSIKGSIRAAFRNAYKDPNEKQKKEKEIFGSEGSSTEDTFQSKVAVLDGILFTLPVRALQNIYVYVTSPILLTRMANYMELYNALHNKGLNKQLTIDTQINENRSSDELNRELLAEVLCLDTPKSAPSGKQTEVTCLEVKRDENVRKLKEQFKLNKPLIVLKDDKVARVLIDRSLLRITRVKLNDKKTVESGPWTEEYIPQYSMFFTLLLFKDEDTMKIITETVLQKKYIFLGGKETIGKGLVELITLW
;
A
#
# COMPACT_ATOMS: atom_id res chain seq x y z
N MET A 1 -12.11 -10.27 22.52
CA MET A 1 -11.57 -9.07 21.85
C MET A 1 -10.41 -8.51 22.67
N LEU A 2 -9.21 -9.09 22.54
CA LEU A 2 -8.03 -8.82 23.39
C LEU A 2 -7.19 -7.61 22.92
N LEU A 3 -7.34 -7.21 21.66
CA LEU A 3 -6.51 -6.17 21.04
C LEU A 3 -6.78 -4.77 21.63
N GLU A 4 -8.01 -4.53 22.09
CA GLU A 4 -8.46 -3.29 22.73
C GLU A 4 -7.79 -3.00 24.08
N VAL A 5 -7.27 -4.05 24.74
CA VAL A 5 -6.50 -3.88 25.98
C VAL A 5 -5.13 -3.25 25.68
N THR A 6 -4.64 -3.42 24.44
CA THR A 6 -3.28 -3.02 24.05
C THR A 6 -3.26 -1.74 23.22
N TYR A 7 -4.11 -1.61 22.21
CA TYR A 7 -4.20 -0.42 21.34
C TYR A 7 -5.54 0.27 21.50
N LYS A 8 -5.53 1.59 21.57
CA LYS A 8 -6.73 2.42 21.84
C LYS A 8 -7.09 3.36 20.70
N PHE A 9 -6.12 3.70 19.85
CA PHE A 9 -6.32 4.60 18.72
C PHE A 9 -5.78 3.97 17.45
N ALA A 10 -6.36 4.35 16.32
CA ALA A 10 -5.93 3.90 15.02
C ALA A 10 -6.03 5.05 14.00
N VAL A 11 -5.11 5.08 13.03
CA VAL A 11 -5.09 6.06 11.94
C VAL A 11 -4.94 5.32 10.62
N PRO A 12 -5.97 5.34 9.74
CA PRO A 12 -5.89 4.75 8.41
C PRO A 12 -5.05 5.64 7.50
N LEU A 13 -4.16 5.02 6.74
CA LEU A 13 -3.14 5.73 5.96
C LEU A 13 -3.06 5.16 4.54
N GLY A 14 -3.35 6.02 3.56
CA GLY A 14 -3.01 5.79 2.16
C GLY A 14 -1.55 6.16 1.89
N ILE A 15 -0.85 5.35 1.11
CA ILE A 15 0.53 5.60 0.68
C ILE A 15 0.53 5.62 -0.85
N LYS A 16 0.63 6.82 -1.41
CA LYS A 16 0.68 7.04 -2.85
C LYS A 16 2.13 7.12 -3.31
N VAL A 17 2.51 6.23 -4.22
CA VAL A 17 3.85 6.20 -4.80
C VAL A 17 4.01 7.38 -5.77
N LEU A 18 4.99 8.25 -5.57
CA LEU A 18 5.27 9.40 -6.45
C LEU A 18 6.42 9.12 -7.41
N THR A 19 7.45 8.43 -6.95
CA THR A 19 8.53 7.91 -7.81
C THR A 19 8.60 6.39 -7.66
N PRO A 20 9.09 5.64 -8.68
CA PRO A 20 9.10 4.18 -8.61
C PRO A 20 9.71 3.68 -7.31
N LEU A 21 9.01 2.74 -6.66
CA LEU A 21 9.30 2.30 -5.30
C LEU A 21 9.94 0.92 -5.32
N HIS A 22 11.03 0.74 -4.56
CA HIS A 22 11.68 -0.55 -4.37
C HIS A 22 11.74 -0.89 -2.88
N PRO A 23 10.70 -1.55 -2.34
CA PRO A 23 10.79 -2.19 -1.04
C PRO A 23 11.55 -3.50 -1.29
N GLY A 24 12.82 -3.56 -0.92
CA GLY A 24 13.67 -4.73 -1.20
C GLY A 24 13.41 -5.86 -0.20
N VAL A 25 13.54 -7.11 -0.65
CA VAL A 25 13.59 -8.32 0.22
C VAL A 25 15.00 -8.88 0.39
N GLY A 26 16.01 -8.20 -0.16
CA GLY A 26 17.36 -8.76 -0.37
C GLY A 26 17.51 -9.39 -1.76
N GLN A 27 18.65 -10.01 -2.03
CA GLN A 27 18.86 -10.76 -3.27
C GLN A 27 18.18 -12.12 -3.19
N THR A 28 17.55 -12.54 -4.29
CA THR A 28 16.90 -13.84 -4.41
C THR A 28 17.32 -14.53 -5.69
N PHE A 29 17.39 -15.86 -5.70
CA PHE A 29 17.58 -16.67 -6.92
C PHE A 29 16.27 -16.76 -7.72
N SER A 30 15.77 -15.62 -8.18
CA SER A 30 14.56 -15.53 -9.02
C SER A 30 14.90 -15.02 -10.42
N SER A 31 13.91 -14.92 -11.32
CA SER A 31 14.08 -14.30 -12.64
C SER A 31 14.52 -12.82 -12.58
N VAL A 32 14.40 -12.20 -11.41
CA VAL A 32 14.89 -10.85 -11.11
C VAL A 32 15.84 -10.94 -9.92
N ASP A 33 17.03 -10.34 -10.05
CA ASP A 33 18.06 -10.38 -8.99
C ASP A 33 17.60 -9.65 -7.72
N LEU A 34 16.94 -8.50 -7.90
CA LEU A 34 16.41 -7.65 -6.84
C LEU A 34 14.90 -7.41 -7.04
N PRO A 35 14.04 -8.35 -6.60
CA PRO A 35 12.60 -8.21 -6.70
C PRO A 35 12.04 -7.26 -5.64
N VAL A 36 10.83 -6.75 -5.87
CA VAL A 36 10.05 -6.06 -4.82
C VAL A 36 9.43 -7.05 -3.83
N GLN A 37 9.13 -6.61 -2.61
CA GLN A 37 8.40 -7.43 -1.64
C GLN A 37 7.02 -7.79 -2.17
N ARG A 38 6.65 -9.05 -1.93
CA ARG A 38 5.35 -9.61 -2.29
C ARG A 38 4.77 -10.33 -1.10
N ASP A 39 3.44 -10.32 -1.02
CA ASP A 39 2.72 -11.14 -0.07
C ASP A 39 2.61 -12.61 -0.52
N SER A 40 1.93 -13.44 0.27
CA SER A 40 1.71 -14.86 -0.01
C SER A 40 0.89 -15.14 -1.29
N LEU A 41 0.13 -14.17 -1.80
CA LEU A 41 -0.62 -14.26 -3.06
C LEU A 41 0.16 -13.62 -4.23
N GLY A 42 1.37 -13.12 -3.96
CA GLY A 42 2.28 -12.52 -4.91
C GLY A 42 2.00 -11.04 -5.22
N TYR A 43 1.03 -10.39 -4.59
CA TYR A 43 0.82 -8.95 -4.80
C TYR A 43 1.97 -8.16 -4.18
N PRO A 44 2.40 -7.04 -4.79
CA PRO A 44 3.32 -6.12 -4.15
C PRO A 44 2.82 -5.73 -2.76
N ILE A 45 3.72 -5.72 -1.78
CA ILE A 45 3.43 -5.32 -0.40
C ILE A 45 4.57 -4.44 0.09
N ILE A 46 4.30 -3.63 1.11
CA ILE A 46 5.34 -2.92 1.86
C ILE A 46 5.28 -3.43 3.29
N TYR A 47 6.27 -4.19 3.73
CA TYR A 47 6.29 -4.69 5.10
C TYR A 47 6.28 -3.54 6.11
N SER A 48 5.50 -3.74 7.17
CA SER A 48 5.32 -2.85 8.30
C SER A 48 6.64 -2.34 8.88
N SER A 49 7.68 -3.19 8.93
CA SER A 49 9.02 -2.81 9.36
C SER A 49 9.64 -1.70 8.50
N SER A 50 9.42 -1.75 7.18
CA SER A 50 9.90 -0.74 6.23
C SER A 50 9.15 0.57 6.40
N ILE A 51 7.82 0.52 6.56
CA ILE A 51 6.99 1.70 6.83
C ILE A 51 7.38 2.33 8.18
N LYS A 52 7.48 1.51 9.24
CA LYS A 52 7.85 1.95 10.58
C LYS A 52 9.25 2.56 10.61
N GLY A 53 10.22 1.96 9.90
CA GLY A 53 11.58 2.49 9.78
C GLY A 53 11.61 3.88 9.14
N SER A 54 10.88 4.08 8.05
CA SER A 54 10.80 5.38 7.39
C SER A 54 10.04 6.43 8.20
N ILE A 55 8.94 6.06 8.87
CA ILE A 55 8.23 6.96 9.80
C ILE A 55 9.17 7.36 10.95
N ARG A 56 9.93 6.41 11.52
CA ARG A 56 10.93 6.67 12.57
C ARG A 56 12.04 7.59 12.08
N ALA A 57 12.52 7.42 10.86
CA ALA A 57 13.51 8.32 10.25
C ALA A 57 12.96 9.73 9.99
N ALA A 58 11.72 9.85 9.49
CA ALA A 58 11.06 11.13 9.30
C ALA A 58 10.82 11.86 10.64
N PHE A 59 10.42 11.11 11.66
CA PHE A 59 10.25 11.59 13.04
C PHE A 59 11.58 12.16 13.58
N ARG A 60 12.69 11.42 13.42
CA ARG A 60 14.05 11.86 13.81
C ARG A 60 14.45 13.20 13.19
N ASN A 61 13.95 13.51 11.99
CA ASN A 61 14.26 14.75 11.28
C ASN A 61 13.34 15.91 11.68
N ALA A 62 12.27 15.66 12.45
CA ALA A 62 11.38 16.70 12.95
C ALA A 62 11.93 17.43 14.19
N TYR A 63 12.85 16.81 14.92
CA TYR A 63 13.44 17.36 16.15
C TYR A 63 14.85 17.88 15.89
N LYS A 64 15.13 19.09 16.38
CA LYS A 64 16.46 19.72 16.29
C LYS A 64 17.36 19.36 17.46
N ASP A 65 16.81 19.29 18.68
CA ASP A 65 17.57 18.91 19.88
C ASP A 65 17.84 17.39 19.88
N PRO A 66 19.11 16.94 19.86
CA PRO A 66 19.47 15.53 19.92
C PRO A 66 18.94 14.79 21.15
N ASN A 67 18.89 15.46 22.31
CA ASN A 67 18.49 14.83 23.58
C ASN A 67 16.98 14.58 23.62
N GLU A 68 16.19 15.58 23.26
CA GLU A 68 14.74 15.45 23.16
C GLU A 68 14.36 14.39 22.11
N LYS A 69 15.02 14.43 20.95
CA LYS A 69 14.87 13.46 19.87
C LYS A 69 15.07 12.03 20.36
N GLN A 70 16.21 11.75 21.00
CA GLN A 70 16.53 10.40 21.47
C GLN A 70 15.51 9.90 22.51
N LYS A 71 15.13 10.77 23.45
CA LYS A 71 14.15 10.46 24.50
C LYS A 71 12.79 10.11 23.91
N LYS A 72 12.23 10.99 23.07
CA LYS A 72 10.90 10.79 22.45
C LYS A 72 10.89 9.62 21.49
N GLU A 73 11.96 9.42 20.74
CA GLU A 73 12.08 8.28 19.84
C GLU A 73 12.07 6.95 20.59
N LYS A 74 12.85 6.83 21.67
CA LYS A 74 12.88 5.63 22.53
C LYS A 74 11.50 5.36 23.15
N GLU A 75 10.80 6.42 23.57
CA GLU A 75 9.45 6.34 24.15
C GLU A 75 8.41 5.80 23.14
N ILE A 76 8.44 6.29 21.90
CA ILE A 76 7.43 5.97 20.88
C ILE A 76 7.74 4.65 20.15
N PHE A 77 8.97 4.50 19.66
CA PHE A 77 9.38 3.39 18.82
C PHE A 77 10.01 2.23 19.59
N GLY A 78 10.29 2.42 20.88
CA GLY A 78 10.96 1.45 21.74
C GLY A 78 12.49 1.60 21.74
N SER A 79 13.13 0.92 22.67
CA SER A 79 14.59 0.88 22.79
C SER A 79 15.25 -0.02 21.75
N GLU A 80 16.43 0.38 21.26
CA GLU A 80 17.30 -0.52 20.49
C GLU A 80 17.87 -1.59 21.45
N GLY A 81 17.86 -2.86 21.04
CA GLY A 81 17.96 -4.04 21.91
C GLY A 81 19.32 -4.30 22.59
N SER A 82 20.12 -3.29 22.87
CA SER A 82 21.47 -3.42 23.44
C SER A 82 21.61 -2.95 24.89
N SER A 83 20.61 -2.32 25.50
CA SER A 83 20.68 -1.85 26.89
C SER A 83 19.66 -2.54 27.78
N THR A 84 20.14 -3.33 28.75
CA THR A 84 19.34 -4.10 29.72
C THR A 84 18.61 -3.25 30.75
N GLU A 85 18.98 -1.98 30.93
CA GLU A 85 18.51 -1.17 32.07
C GLU A 85 17.24 -0.35 31.81
N ASP A 86 16.75 -0.24 30.57
CA ASP A 86 15.52 0.51 30.25
C ASP A 86 14.92 0.04 28.90
N THR A 87 14.27 -1.12 28.90
CA THR A 87 13.57 -1.67 27.72
C THR A 87 12.14 -1.15 27.65
N PHE A 88 11.88 -0.24 26.72
CA PHE A 88 10.53 0.27 26.46
C PHE A 88 9.92 -0.45 25.25
N GLN A 89 8.71 -0.97 25.41
CA GLN A 89 7.93 -1.48 24.30
C GLN A 89 7.39 -0.31 23.48
N SER A 90 7.47 -0.40 22.14
CA SER A 90 6.91 0.61 21.25
C SER A 90 5.42 0.86 21.51
N LYS A 91 5.05 2.15 21.52
CA LYS A 91 3.67 2.65 21.64
C LYS A 91 2.93 2.68 20.30
N VAL A 92 3.62 2.44 19.19
CA VAL A 92 3.07 2.41 17.83
C VAL A 92 3.28 1.03 17.16
N ALA A 93 2.19 0.44 16.69
CA ALA A 93 2.23 -0.65 15.73
C ALA A 93 1.86 -0.14 14.34
N VAL A 94 2.46 -0.75 13.33
CA VAL A 94 2.22 -0.44 11.92
C VAL A 94 1.84 -1.76 11.28
N LEU A 95 0.72 -1.80 10.57
CA LEU A 95 0.35 -2.96 9.76
C LEU A 95 1.08 -2.92 8.42
N ASP A 96 1.13 -4.04 7.71
CA ASP A 96 1.76 -4.07 6.39
C ASP A 96 0.98 -3.17 5.42
N GLY A 97 1.71 -2.48 4.54
CA GLY A 97 1.12 -1.70 3.46
C GLY A 97 0.63 -2.63 2.36
N ILE A 98 -0.66 -2.95 2.39
CA ILE A 98 -1.31 -3.78 1.38
C ILE A 98 -1.57 -2.96 0.11
N LEU A 99 -1.42 -3.57 -1.06
CA LEU A 99 -1.75 -2.90 -2.32
C LEU A 99 -3.26 -2.65 -2.38
N PHE A 100 -3.65 -1.39 -2.58
CA PHE A 100 -5.04 -1.01 -2.83
C PHE A 100 -5.31 -0.90 -4.34
N THR A 101 -4.44 -0.20 -5.08
CA THR A 101 -4.53 -0.14 -6.54
C THR A 101 -3.18 0.14 -7.20
N LEU A 102 -3.02 -0.28 -8.45
CA LEU A 102 -1.83 -0.05 -9.26
C LEU A 102 -2.23 0.49 -10.65
N PRO A 103 -1.48 1.45 -11.23
CA PRO A 103 -1.78 1.92 -12.58
C PRO A 103 -1.41 0.88 -13.64
N VAL A 104 -2.39 0.55 -14.48
CA VAL A 104 -2.23 -0.35 -15.63
C VAL A 104 -2.41 0.46 -16.91
N ARG A 105 -1.57 0.21 -17.90
CA ARG A 105 -1.65 0.89 -19.21
C ARG A 105 -3.01 0.62 -19.85
N ALA A 106 -3.62 1.68 -20.38
CA ALA A 106 -4.91 1.62 -21.05
C ALA A 106 -4.90 2.49 -22.31
N LEU A 107 -5.58 2.04 -23.36
CA LEU A 107 -5.64 2.77 -24.64
C LEU A 107 -6.33 4.12 -24.47
N GLN A 108 -7.42 4.15 -23.70
CA GLN A 108 -8.07 5.39 -23.27
C GLN A 108 -7.51 5.80 -21.90
N ASN A 109 -7.33 7.10 -21.68
CA ASN A 109 -6.79 7.69 -20.44
C ASN A 109 -5.28 7.48 -20.15
N ILE A 110 -4.52 6.83 -21.05
CA ILE A 110 -3.09 6.45 -20.93
C ILE A 110 -2.87 5.34 -19.89
N TYR A 111 -3.48 5.49 -18.72
CA TYR A 111 -3.56 4.45 -17.70
C TYR A 111 -4.86 4.59 -16.90
N VAL A 112 -5.21 3.50 -16.25
CA VAL A 112 -6.31 3.39 -15.28
C VAL A 112 -5.78 2.73 -14.01
N TYR A 113 -6.41 3.02 -12.89
CA TYR A 113 -6.15 2.32 -11.64
C TYR A 113 -6.87 0.97 -11.65
N VAL A 114 -6.16 -0.10 -11.33
CA VAL A 114 -6.72 -1.45 -11.24
C VAL A 114 -6.71 -1.92 -9.79
N THR A 115 -7.83 -2.46 -9.33
CA THR A 115 -7.98 -3.20 -8.09
C THR A 115 -8.82 -4.46 -8.32
N SER A 116 -9.01 -5.29 -7.29
CA SER A 116 -9.76 -6.53 -7.37
C SER A 116 -10.41 -6.89 -6.04
N PRO A 117 -11.40 -7.81 -6.01
CA PRO A 117 -12.08 -8.23 -4.80
C PRO A 117 -11.13 -8.56 -3.64
N ILE A 118 -10.07 -9.36 -3.87
CA ILE A 118 -9.16 -9.73 -2.78
C ILE A 118 -8.43 -8.53 -2.16
N LEU A 119 -8.08 -7.52 -2.96
CA LEU A 119 -7.42 -6.30 -2.47
C LEU A 119 -8.40 -5.44 -1.66
N LEU A 120 -9.64 -5.32 -2.12
CA LEU A 120 -10.70 -4.60 -1.42
C LEU A 120 -11.07 -5.29 -0.09
N THR A 121 -11.19 -6.62 -0.07
CA THR A 121 -11.44 -7.39 1.17
C THR A 121 -10.32 -7.17 2.19
N ARG A 122 -9.05 -7.15 1.77
CA ARG A 122 -7.93 -6.89 2.67
C ARG A 122 -7.99 -5.49 3.29
N MET A 123 -8.35 -4.48 2.49
CA MET A 123 -8.58 -3.13 2.99
C MET A 123 -9.76 -3.09 3.96
N ALA A 124 -10.87 -3.78 3.64
CA ALA A 124 -12.03 -3.87 4.50
C ALA A 124 -11.70 -4.48 5.86
N ASN A 125 -10.87 -5.53 5.92
CA ASN A 125 -10.43 -6.13 7.19
C ASN A 125 -9.65 -5.14 8.07
N TYR A 126 -8.81 -4.28 7.47
CA TYR A 126 -8.12 -3.23 8.21
C TYR A 126 -9.08 -2.14 8.67
N MET A 127 -10.08 -1.79 7.85
CA MET A 127 -11.11 -0.82 8.23
C MET A 127 -12.05 -1.34 9.32
N GLU A 128 -12.34 -2.65 9.35
CA GLU A 128 -13.09 -3.29 10.44
C GLU A 128 -12.35 -3.12 11.77
N LEU A 129 -11.03 -3.32 11.76
CA LEU A 129 -10.19 -3.09 12.93
C LEU A 129 -10.16 -1.61 13.34
N TYR A 130 -10.06 -0.69 12.37
CA TYR A 130 -10.16 0.74 12.63
C TYR A 130 -11.49 1.10 13.29
N ASN A 131 -12.61 0.63 12.75
CA ASN A 131 -13.95 0.89 13.27
C ASN A 131 -14.14 0.35 14.69
N ALA A 132 -13.62 -0.85 14.98
CA ALA A 132 -13.66 -1.41 16.33
C ALA A 132 -12.95 -0.52 17.37
N LEU A 133 -11.83 0.11 16.99
CA LEU A 133 -11.08 1.02 17.86
C LEU A 133 -11.68 2.43 17.91
N HIS A 134 -12.27 2.92 16.81
CA HIS A 134 -12.86 4.26 16.72
C HIS A 134 -14.19 4.38 17.46
N ASN A 135 -15.02 3.33 17.46
CA ASN A 135 -16.35 3.31 18.07
C ASN A 135 -16.37 3.45 19.61
N LYS A 136 -15.20 3.59 20.28
CA LYS A 136 -15.09 3.95 21.70
C LYS A 136 -14.83 5.45 21.96
N GLY A 137 -14.54 6.27 20.94
CA GLY A 137 -14.01 7.64 21.12
C GLY A 137 -14.84 8.80 20.58
N LEU A 138 -15.64 8.63 19.52
CA LEU A 138 -16.49 9.69 18.98
C LEU A 138 -17.70 9.11 18.22
N ASN A 139 -18.89 9.66 18.52
CA ASN A 139 -20.11 9.48 17.74
C ASN A 139 -20.00 10.17 16.36
N LYS A 140 -19.20 9.61 15.45
CA LYS A 140 -19.39 9.82 14.02
C LYS A 140 -19.36 8.46 13.34
N GLN A 141 -20.56 7.94 13.13
CA GLN A 141 -20.78 6.78 12.27
C GLN A 141 -20.01 6.93 10.96
N LEU A 142 -19.07 6.03 10.73
CA LEU A 142 -18.76 5.58 9.38
C LEU A 142 -19.77 4.50 9.03
N THR A 143 -20.96 4.92 8.60
CA THR A 143 -21.80 4.05 7.78
C THR A 143 -21.15 4.04 6.40
N ILE A 144 -20.23 3.10 6.17
CA ILE A 144 -20.31 2.42 4.88
C ILE A 144 -21.71 1.80 4.96
N ASP A 145 -22.66 2.24 4.12
CA ASP A 145 -24.00 1.64 4.02
C ASP A 145 -23.82 0.19 3.52
N THR A 146 -23.36 -0.67 4.42
CA THR A 146 -23.67 -2.08 4.40
C THR A 146 -25.06 -2.13 5.03
N GLN A 147 -26.11 -1.92 4.24
CA GLN A 147 -27.43 -2.36 4.67
C GLN A 147 -27.41 -3.89 4.69
N ILE A 148 -26.81 -4.43 5.75
CA ILE A 148 -26.89 -5.83 6.11
C ILE A 148 -28.33 -6.06 6.54
N ASN A 149 -29.15 -6.50 5.61
CA ASN A 149 -30.41 -7.15 5.95
C ASN A 149 -30.04 -8.44 6.71
N GLU A 150 -30.35 -8.49 8.01
CA GLU A 150 -30.03 -9.58 8.96
C GLU A 150 -30.69 -10.95 8.66
N ASN A 151 -30.95 -11.29 7.40
CA ASN A 151 -31.59 -12.55 7.03
C ASN A 151 -30.93 -13.26 5.86
N ARG A 152 -29.63 -13.07 5.62
CA ARG A 152 -28.96 -13.76 4.53
C ARG A 152 -27.59 -14.31 4.93
N SER A 153 -27.41 -15.57 4.58
CA SER A 153 -26.23 -16.39 4.83
C SER A 153 -24.93 -15.68 4.46
N SER A 154 -23.87 -16.01 5.20
CA SER A 154 -22.48 -15.55 5.10
C SER A 154 -21.82 -15.48 3.71
N ASP A 155 -22.51 -15.92 2.66
CA ASP A 155 -22.08 -15.83 1.26
C ASP A 155 -22.42 -14.49 0.57
N GLU A 156 -23.27 -13.64 1.16
CA GLU A 156 -23.67 -12.36 0.55
C GLU A 156 -22.81 -11.14 0.91
N LEU A 157 -21.97 -11.21 1.96
CA LEU A 157 -21.03 -10.14 2.34
C LEU A 157 -20.02 -9.83 1.22
N ASN A 158 -19.80 -10.80 0.33
CA ASN A 158 -18.92 -10.67 -0.83
C ASN A 158 -19.61 -10.06 -2.07
N ARG A 159 -20.95 -9.95 -2.14
CA ARG A 159 -21.62 -9.59 -3.41
C ARG A 159 -21.94 -8.10 -3.57
N GLU A 160 -22.05 -7.36 -2.48
CA GLU A 160 -22.48 -5.95 -2.53
C GLU A 160 -21.31 -4.96 -2.74
N LEU A 161 -20.08 -5.39 -2.49
CA LEU A 161 -18.85 -4.65 -2.83
C LEU A 161 -18.38 -4.90 -4.29
N LEU A 162 -19.09 -5.75 -5.02
CA LEU A 162 -18.64 -6.43 -6.24
C LEU A 162 -19.43 -5.96 -7.47
N ALA A 163 -19.51 -4.64 -7.66
CA ALA A 163 -20.19 -4.03 -8.80
C ALA A 163 -19.30 -3.07 -9.59
N GLU A 164 -18.07 -3.46 -9.93
CA GLU A 164 -17.52 -3.12 -11.24
C GLU A 164 -16.57 -4.23 -11.67
N VAL A 165 -16.77 -4.69 -12.90
CA VAL A 165 -16.31 -6.01 -13.31
C VAL A 165 -15.85 -5.92 -14.73
N LEU A 166 -14.55 -6.06 -14.88
CA LEU A 166 -13.95 -6.53 -16.11
C LEU A 166 -14.01 -8.05 -16.17
N CYS A 167 -14.77 -8.57 -17.11
CA CYS A 167 -14.50 -9.90 -17.65
C CYS A 167 -13.45 -9.72 -18.76
N LEU A 168 -12.23 -10.22 -18.55
CA LEU A 168 -11.35 -10.50 -19.68
C LEU A 168 -11.73 -11.90 -20.18
N ASP A 169 -12.54 -11.95 -21.23
CA ASP A 169 -12.64 -13.19 -22.00
C ASP A 169 -11.29 -13.42 -22.67
N THR A 170 -10.56 -14.43 -22.17
CA THR A 170 -9.42 -14.95 -22.92
C THR A 170 -9.98 -15.67 -24.15
N PRO A 171 -9.32 -15.59 -25.32
CA PRO A 171 -9.88 -16.17 -26.53
C PRO A 171 -10.04 -17.67 -26.34
N LYS A 172 -11.28 -18.16 -26.49
CA LYS A 172 -11.49 -19.55 -26.92
C LYS A 172 -10.84 -19.66 -28.30
N SER A 173 -9.62 -20.19 -28.32
CA SER A 173 -8.88 -20.69 -29.50
C SER A 173 -9.38 -20.18 -30.86
N ALA A 174 -8.74 -19.14 -31.42
CA ALA A 174 -8.93 -18.80 -32.82
C ALA A 174 -8.01 -19.67 -33.69
N PRO A 175 -8.51 -20.42 -34.69
CA PRO A 175 -7.68 -20.86 -35.79
C PRO A 175 -7.30 -19.64 -36.63
N SER A 176 -6.00 -19.46 -36.86
CA SER A 176 -5.40 -18.80 -38.03
C SER A 176 -6.11 -17.56 -38.59
N GLY A 177 -5.70 -16.36 -38.17
CA GLY A 177 -6.00 -15.13 -38.90
C GLY A 177 -5.97 -13.89 -38.02
N LYS A 178 -4.99 -13.02 -38.25
CA LYS A 178 -4.76 -11.78 -37.51
C LYS A 178 -5.98 -10.84 -37.51
N GLN A 179 -6.48 -10.53 -36.33
CA GLN A 179 -6.83 -9.18 -35.85
C GLN A 179 -7.03 -9.29 -34.32
N THR A 180 -6.17 -8.64 -33.54
CA THR A 180 -6.36 -8.54 -32.09
C THR A 180 -7.49 -7.54 -31.87
N GLU A 181 -8.72 -8.03 -31.74
CA GLU A 181 -9.86 -7.19 -31.36
C GLU A 181 -9.55 -6.52 -30.01
N VAL A 182 -9.49 -5.19 -30.03
CA VAL A 182 -9.45 -4.37 -28.83
C VAL A 182 -10.84 -4.43 -28.23
N THR A 183 -11.04 -5.29 -27.23
CA THR A 183 -12.31 -5.36 -26.51
C THR A 183 -12.53 -4.04 -25.76
N CYS A 184 -13.51 -3.26 -26.20
CA CYS A 184 -13.97 -2.08 -25.48
C CYS A 184 -14.71 -2.52 -24.21
N LEU A 185 -14.32 -1.95 -23.07
CA LEU A 185 -14.78 -2.35 -21.75
C LEU A 185 -15.99 -1.49 -21.36
N GLU A 186 -17.14 -2.11 -21.07
CA GLU A 186 -18.29 -1.40 -20.52
C GLU A 186 -18.05 -1.07 -19.03
N VAL A 187 -17.92 0.22 -18.74
CA VAL A 187 -17.76 0.77 -17.38
C VAL A 187 -19.14 1.06 -16.82
N LYS A 188 -19.57 0.33 -15.78
CA LYS A 188 -20.78 0.67 -15.01
C LYS A 188 -20.38 1.57 -13.83
N ARG A 189 -21.13 2.66 -13.64
CA ARG A 189 -20.85 3.62 -12.55
C ARG A 189 -21.38 3.08 -11.24
N ASP A 190 -20.48 2.77 -10.31
CA ASP A 190 -20.80 2.42 -8.93
C ASP A 190 -20.44 3.60 -7.99
N GLU A 191 -21.34 3.92 -7.06
CA GLU A 191 -21.17 5.05 -6.15
C GLU A 191 -20.07 4.79 -5.10
N ASN A 192 -19.89 3.56 -4.65
CA ASN A 192 -18.85 3.17 -3.70
C ASN A 192 -17.46 3.26 -4.34
N VAL A 193 -17.32 2.82 -5.59
CA VAL A 193 -16.07 2.97 -6.36
C VAL A 193 -15.73 4.45 -6.55
N ARG A 194 -16.73 5.29 -6.82
CA ARG A 194 -16.55 6.75 -6.89
C ARG A 194 -16.08 7.34 -5.56
N LYS A 195 -16.72 6.96 -4.45
CA LYS A 195 -16.33 7.41 -3.11
C LYS A 195 -14.89 7.03 -2.82
N LEU A 196 -14.51 5.76 -3.03
CA LEU A 196 -13.12 5.28 -2.85
C LEU A 196 -12.11 6.06 -3.70
N LYS A 197 -12.45 6.34 -4.97
CA LYS A 197 -11.59 7.15 -5.84
C LYS A 197 -11.35 8.55 -5.27
N GLU A 198 -12.40 9.24 -4.83
CA GLU A 198 -12.32 10.59 -4.25
C GLU A 198 -11.52 10.59 -2.94
N GLN A 199 -11.83 9.63 -2.08
CA GLN A 199 -11.18 9.35 -0.80
C GLN A 199 -9.66 9.14 -0.90
N PHE A 200 -9.22 8.30 -1.83
CA PHE A 200 -7.81 8.06 -2.12
C PHE A 200 -7.19 9.10 -3.08
N LYS A 201 -7.95 10.15 -3.45
CA LYS A 201 -7.50 11.25 -4.33
C LYS A 201 -6.94 10.75 -5.66
N LEU A 202 -7.57 9.73 -6.24
CA LEU A 202 -7.17 9.15 -7.50
C LEU A 202 -7.56 10.08 -8.66
N ASN A 203 -6.60 10.41 -9.52
CA ASN A 203 -6.76 11.36 -10.64
C ASN A 203 -7.25 10.70 -11.94
N LYS A 204 -7.37 9.37 -11.97
CA LYS A 204 -7.80 8.57 -13.11
C LYS A 204 -8.91 7.60 -12.69
N PRO A 205 -9.65 6.99 -13.64
CA PRO A 205 -10.64 5.97 -13.32
C PRO A 205 -10.04 4.83 -12.48
N LEU A 206 -10.79 4.37 -11.48
CA LEU A 206 -10.51 3.16 -10.73
C LEU A 206 -11.41 2.06 -11.30
N ILE A 207 -10.80 0.98 -11.75
CA ILE A 207 -11.47 -0.19 -12.31
C ILE A 207 -11.29 -1.34 -11.34
N VAL A 208 -12.41 -1.94 -10.93
CA VAL A 208 -12.42 -3.21 -10.20
C VAL A 208 -12.51 -4.36 -11.21
N LEU A 209 -11.61 -5.33 -11.12
CA LEU A 209 -11.63 -6.53 -11.97
C LEU A 209 -12.26 -7.68 -11.17
N LYS A 210 -13.34 -8.32 -11.64
CA LYS A 210 -13.98 -9.45 -10.91
C LYS A 210 -12.99 -10.57 -10.65
N ASP A 211 -12.18 -10.89 -11.66
CA ASP A 211 -11.27 -12.04 -11.62
C ASP A 211 -9.93 -11.61 -11.03
N ASP A 212 -9.67 -12.04 -9.79
CA ASP A 212 -8.41 -11.80 -9.09
C ASP A 212 -7.21 -12.39 -9.83
N LYS A 213 -7.35 -13.46 -10.62
CA LYS A 213 -6.25 -14.03 -11.42
C LYS A 213 -5.87 -13.09 -12.54
N VAL A 214 -6.86 -12.54 -13.23
CA VAL A 214 -6.67 -11.53 -14.27
C VAL A 214 -6.01 -10.28 -13.67
N ALA A 215 -6.53 -9.80 -12.53
CA ALA A 215 -5.96 -8.65 -11.84
C ALA A 215 -4.51 -8.88 -11.44
N ARG A 216 -4.20 -10.03 -10.87
CA ARG A 216 -2.85 -10.41 -10.47
C ARG A 216 -1.87 -10.39 -11.64
N VAL A 217 -2.27 -10.92 -12.80
CA VAL A 217 -1.43 -10.92 -14.02
C VAL A 217 -1.22 -9.50 -14.56
N LEU A 218 -2.27 -8.67 -14.59
CA LEU A 218 -2.14 -7.28 -15.05
C LEU A 218 -1.25 -6.44 -14.11
N ILE A 219 -1.40 -6.64 -12.80
CA ILE A 219 -0.56 -6.01 -11.77
C ILE A 219 0.89 -6.44 -11.94
N ASP A 220 1.17 -7.74 -12.10
CA ASP A 220 2.53 -8.25 -12.29
C ASP A 220 3.21 -7.65 -13.53
N ARG A 221 2.47 -7.61 -14.65
CA ARG A 221 2.96 -7.05 -15.92
C ARG A 221 3.17 -5.54 -15.88
N SER A 222 2.55 -4.86 -14.92
CA SER A 222 2.66 -3.41 -14.75
C SER A 222 3.80 -3.01 -13.81
N LEU A 223 4.45 -3.96 -13.14
CA LEU A 223 5.72 -3.73 -12.45
C LEU A 223 6.83 -3.40 -13.44
N LEU A 224 7.72 -2.51 -13.04
CA LEU A 224 8.85 -2.09 -13.86
C LEU A 224 10.02 -3.05 -13.58
N ARG A 225 10.62 -3.60 -14.62
CA ARG A 225 11.86 -4.40 -14.53
C ARG A 225 12.94 -3.69 -15.30
N ILE A 226 14.00 -3.27 -14.61
CA ILE A 226 15.07 -2.44 -15.16
C ILE A 226 16.39 -3.19 -15.01
N THR A 227 17.08 -3.42 -16.12
CA THR A 227 18.44 -3.95 -16.11
C THR A 227 19.44 -2.82 -15.91
N ARG A 228 20.42 -3.03 -15.03
CA ARG A 228 21.46 -2.06 -14.69
C ARG A 228 22.84 -2.69 -14.80
N VAL A 229 23.82 -1.83 -15.03
CA VAL A 229 25.24 -2.15 -15.09
C VAL A 229 26.02 -1.11 -14.30
N LYS A 230 27.18 -1.50 -13.80
CA LYS A 230 28.21 -0.59 -13.29
C LYS A 230 29.26 -0.42 -14.39
N LEU A 231 29.56 0.81 -14.76
CA LEU A 231 30.61 1.12 -15.73
C LEU A 231 31.92 1.47 -15.02
N ASN A 232 33.05 1.18 -15.66
CA ASN A 232 34.36 1.68 -15.27
C ASN A 232 34.67 3.05 -15.93
N ASP A 233 35.82 3.62 -15.61
CA ASP A 233 36.29 4.91 -16.16
C ASP A 233 36.47 4.89 -17.69
N LYS A 234 36.64 3.71 -18.29
CA LYS A 234 36.73 3.52 -19.75
C LYS A 234 35.36 3.41 -20.43
N LYS A 235 34.26 3.64 -19.70
CA LYS A 235 32.87 3.48 -20.15
C LYS A 235 32.53 2.07 -20.64
N THR A 236 33.21 1.04 -20.14
CA THR A 236 32.83 -0.37 -20.36
C THR A 236 32.23 -0.98 -19.09
N VAL A 237 31.46 -2.06 -19.24
CA VAL A 237 30.80 -2.73 -18.11
C VAL A 237 31.86 -3.36 -17.20
N GLU A 238 31.87 -2.95 -15.94
CA GLU A 238 32.71 -3.49 -14.87
C GLU A 238 31.97 -4.61 -14.11
N SER A 239 30.68 -4.41 -13.86
CA SER A 239 29.84 -5.36 -13.12
C SER A 239 28.39 -5.32 -13.60
N GLY A 240 27.72 -6.46 -13.51
CA GLY A 240 26.39 -6.71 -14.05
C GLY A 240 26.40 -7.49 -15.38
N PRO A 241 25.27 -7.58 -16.09
CA PRO A 241 23.99 -6.94 -15.75
C PRO A 241 23.31 -7.56 -14.53
N TRP A 242 22.56 -6.75 -13.78
CA TRP A 242 21.57 -7.24 -12.82
C TRP A 242 20.23 -6.55 -13.08
N THR A 243 19.13 -7.19 -12.67
CA THR A 243 17.77 -6.70 -12.87
C THR A 243 17.15 -6.31 -11.53
N GLU A 244 16.55 -5.12 -11.52
CA GLU A 244 15.83 -4.55 -10.39
C GLU A 244 14.35 -4.40 -10.75
N GLU A 245 13.46 -4.81 -9.86
CA GLU A 245 12.02 -4.57 -10.01
C GLU A 245 11.57 -3.37 -9.19
N TYR A 246 10.62 -2.61 -9.72
CA TYR A 246 10.05 -1.44 -9.07
C TYR A 246 8.52 -1.43 -9.19
N ILE A 247 7.87 -1.00 -8.12
CA ILE A 247 6.46 -0.65 -8.13
C ILE A 247 6.33 0.71 -8.85
N PRO A 248 5.45 0.84 -9.86
CA PRO A 248 5.34 2.06 -10.64
C PRO A 248 4.80 3.23 -9.82
N GLN A 249 5.18 4.44 -10.24
CA GLN A 249 4.57 5.69 -9.77
C GLN A 249 3.05 5.62 -9.88
N TYR A 250 2.34 6.35 -9.02
CA TYR A 250 0.90 6.37 -8.82
C TYR A 250 0.27 5.16 -8.15
N SER A 251 0.99 4.05 -7.94
CA SER A 251 0.48 2.94 -7.12
C SER A 251 0.04 3.42 -5.74
N MET A 252 -1.04 2.83 -5.21
CA MET A 252 -1.61 3.18 -3.92
C MET A 252 -1.60 1.97 -3.01
N PHE A 253 -1.00 2.13 -1.83
CA PHE A 253 -1.06 1.16 -0.74
C PHE A 253 -1.94 1.70 0.38
N PHE A 254 -2.42 0.80 1.22
CA PHE A 254 -3.19 1.11 2.41
C PHE A 254 -2.57 0.42 3.63
N THR A 255 -2.45 1.13 4.74
CA THR A 255 -1.99 0.59 6.02
C THR A 255 -2.79 1.19 7.16
N LEU A 256 -2.67 0.60 8.35
CA LEU A 256 -3.25 1.10 9.58
C LEU A 256 -2.15 1.29 10.62
N LEU A 257 -2.08 2.48 11.19
CA LEU A 257 -1.23 2.78 12.35
C LEU A 257 -2.07 2.58 13.61
N LEU A 258 -1.54 1.85 14.59
CA LEU A 258 -2.20 1.57 15.87
C LEU A 258 -1.38 2.19 17.01
N PHE A 259 -2.06 2.87 17.94
CA PHE A 259 -1.43 3.59 19.04
C PHE A 259 -2.00 3.16 20.39
N LYS A 260 -1.12 3.08 21.40
CA LYS A 260 -1.51 2.75 22.78
C LYS A 260 -2.14 3.94 23.51
N ASP A 261 -1.75 5.16 23.15
CA ASP A 261 -2.18 6.41 23.76
C ASP A 261 -2.35 7.54 22.72
N GLU A 262 -3.15 8.54 23.07
CA GLU A 262 -3.52 9.65 22.20
C GLU A 262 -2.35 10.61 21.93
N ASP A 263 -1.49 10.82 22.93
CA ASP A 263 -0.34 11.71 22.81
C ASP A 263 0.64 11.23 21.74
N THR A 264 0.92 9.92 21.71
CA THR A 264 1.76 9.31 20.67
C THR A 264 1.13 9.48 19.29
N MET A 265 -0.19 9.28 19.17
CA MET A 265 -0.92 9.47 17.92
C MET A 265 -0.80 10.93 17.43
N LYS A 266 -1.02 11.90 18.30
CA LYS A 266 -0.90 13.34 17.99
C LYS A 266 0.51 13.70 17.54
N ILE A 267 1.52 13.29 18.31
CA ILE A 267 2.92 13.53 17.99
C ILE A 267 3.29 13.00 16.60
N ILE A 268 2.94 11.74 16.28
CA ILE A 268 3.25 11.16 14.96
C ILE A 268 2.48 11.87 13.84
N THR A 269 1.22 12.23 14.10
CA THR A 269 0.40 12.94 13.13
C THR A 269 1.00 14.30 12.78
N GLU A 270 1.39 15.08 13.78
CA GLU A 270 1.95 16.43 13.61
C GLU A 270 3.37 16.41 13.04
N THR A 271 4.22 15.50 13.52
CA THR A 271 5.64 15.49 13.14
C THR A 271 5.91 14.83 11.78
N VAL A 272 5.12 13.81 11.42
CA VAL A 272 5.33 12.98 10.22
C VAL A 272 4.18 13.10 9.24
N LEU A 273 2.95 12.76 9.65
CA LEU A 273 1.83 12.63 8.70
C LEU A 273 1.44 13.97 8.05
N GLN A 274 1.51 15.08 8.80
CA GLN A 274 1.23 16.43 8.27
C GLN A 274 2.27 16.92 7.25
N LYS A 275 3.51 16.40 7.28
CA LYS A 275 4.55 16.75 6.29
C LYS A 275 4.30 16.12 4.92
N LYS A 276 3.32 15.20 4.81
CA LYS A 276 2.83 14.52 3.60
C LYS A 276 3.82 13.65 2.84
N TYR A 277 5.13 13.88 2.87
CA TYR A 277 6.07 13.15 2.01
C TYR A 277 7.18 12.47 2.82
N ILE A 278 7.45 11.21 2.49
CA ILE A 278 8.58 10.44 3.04
C ILE A 278 9.22 9.59 1.94
N PHE A 279 10.42 9.07 2.21
CA PHE A 279 11.03 8.03 1.40
C PHE A 279 10.77 6.65 2.01
N LEU A 280 10.32 5.70 1.18
CA LEU A 280 10.12 4.30 1.51
C LEU A 280 11.04 3.41 0.66
N GLY A 281 11.50 2.31 1.25
CA GLY A 281 12.33 1.34 0.55
C GLY A 281 13.76 1.82 0.32
N GLY A 282 14.44 1.19 -0.65
CA GLY A 282 15.82 1.50 -1.01
C GLY A 282 15.95 2.38 -2.25
N LYS A 283 17.20 2.62 -2.64
CA LYS A 283 17.57 3.31 -3.90
C LYS A 283 17.13 4.79 -3.94
N GLU A 284 17.03 5.43 -2.77
CA GLU A 284 16.70 6.86 -2.62
C GLU A 284 17.62 7.77 -3.44
N THR A 285 18.92 7.51 -3.43
CA THR A 285 19.94 8.35 -4.12
C THR A 285 19.79 8.39 -5.65
N ILE A 286 18.99 7.50 -6.24
CA ILE A 286 18.64 7.51 -7.66
C ILE A 286 17.15 7.86 -7.88
N GLY A 287 16.55 8.58 -6.93
CA GLY A 287 15.21 9.14 -7.00
C GLY A 287 14.08 8.12 -6.86
N LYS A 288 14.30 7.01 -6.15
CA LYS A 288 13.29 5.95 -5.95
C LYS A 288 12.70 6.04 -4.55
N GLY A 289 11.42 5.66 -4.44
CA GLY A 289 10.76 5.51 -3.15
C GLY A 289 10.16 6.75 -2.52
N LEU A 290 10.07 7.88 -3.23
CA LEU A 290 9.33 9.04 -2.73
C LEU A 290 7.82 8.73 -2.75
N VAL A 291 7.16 8.89 -1.61
CA VAL A 291 5.71 8.63 -1.46
C VAL A 291 5.00 9.81 -0.78
N GLU A 292 3.71 9.96 -1.10
CA GLU A 292 2.77 10.84 -0.40
C GLU A 292 1.93 10.02 0.58
N LEU A 293 1.92 10.47 1.83
CA LEU A 293 1.09 10.00 2.92
C LEU A 293 -0.24 10.73 2.89
N ILE A 294 -1.32 9.97 2.79
CA ILE A 294 -2.70 10.47 2.77
C ILE A 294 -3.37 9.94 4.03
N THR A 295 -3.47 10.77 5.06
CA THR A 295 -4.32 10.43 6.21
C THR A 295 -5.76 10.33 5.74
N LEU A 296 -6.39 9.20 6.01
CA LEU A 296 -7.79 8.93 5.69
C LEU A 296 -8.61 9.18 6.98
N TRP A 297 -9.90 9.48 6.82
CA TRP A 297 -10.79 9.98 7.88
C TRP A 297 -11.07 8.94 8.97
#